data_AF-A0A7V8NQA6-F1
#
_entry.id   AF-A0A7V8NQA6-F1
#
_cell.length_a   1.000
_cell.length_b   1.000
_cell.length_c   1.000
_cell.angle_alpha   90.00
_cell.angle_beta   90.00
_cell.angle_gamma   90.00
#
_symmetry.space_group_name_H-M   'P 1'
#
loop_
_entity.id
_entity.type
_entity.pdbx_description
1 polymer ?
#
loop_
_entity_poly.entity_id
_entity_poly.type
_entity_poly.pdbx_seq_one_letter_code
_entity_poly.pdbx_strand_id
1 'polypeptide(L)'
;IRKIDIAWFRRILADCGVRIPRDLAPHLPDVLWFFQMGLILFWVIDESPQQARTRRLLEIATKIVVTLIRLSGLPLMRPLRRSVVRSIEIAKGD
;
A
#
# COMPACT_ATOMS: atom_id res chain seq x y z
N ILE A 1 -8.04 -15.85 -0.01
CA ILE A 1 -6.78 -15.15 -0.38
C ILE A 1 -6.79 -13.71 0.15
N ARG A 2 -7.58 -12.77 -0.39
CA ARG A 2 -7.65 -11.36 0.07
C ARG A 2 -7.70 -11.14 1.59
N LYS A 3 -8.60 -11.83 2.32
CA LYS A 3 -8.74 -11.65 3.78
C LYS A 3 -7.46 -12.03 4.55
N ILE A 4 -6.74 -13.05 4.07
CA ILE A 4 -5.50 -13.53 4.69
C ILE A 4 -4.38 -12.52 4.44
N ASP A 5 -4.24 -12.04 3.21
CA ASP A 5 -3.23 -11.04 2.84
C ASP A 5 -3.42 -9.73 3.61
N ILE A 6 -4.68 -9.27 3.74
CA ILE A 6 -5.01 -8.09 4.55
C ILE A 6 -4.65 -8.31 6.02
N ALA A 7 -4.89 -9.51 6.56
CA ALA A 7 -4.50 -9.83 7.94
C ALA A 7 -2.97 -9.80 8.11
N TRP A 8 -2.22 -10.29 7.13
CA TRP A 8 -0.77 -10.18 7.10
C TRP A 8 -0.30 -8.73 7.07
N PHE A 9 -0.85 -7.91 6.17
CA PHE A 9 -0.51 -6.48 6.13
C PHE A 9 -0.84 -5.77 7.44
N ARG A 10 -1.98 -6.07 8.06
CA ARG A 10 -2.33 -5.50 9.37
C ARG A 10 -1.29 -5.86 10.44
N ARG A 11 -0.82 -7.11 10.46
CA ARG A 11 0.23 -7.54 11.39
C ARG A 11 1.56 -6.85 11.11
N ILE A 12 2.00 -6.81 9.86
CA ILE A 12 3.24 -6.14 9.45
C ILE A 12 3.22 -4.67 9.86
N LEU A 13 2.11 -3.97 9.66
CA LEU A 13 1.96 -2.56 10.03
C LEU A 13 1.95 -2.33 11.54
N ALA A 14 1.53 -3.31 12.34
CA ALA A 14 1.61 -3.25 13.79
C ALA A 14 3.06 -3.45 14.28
N ASP A 15 3.81 -4.35 13.62
CA ASP A 15 5.15 -4.76 14.06
C ASP A 15 6.28 -3.87 13.47
N CYS A 16 6.03 -3.10 12.41
CA CYS A 16 7.09 -2.39 11.68
C CYS A 16 7.61 -1.11 12.37
N GLY A 17 7.04 -0.70 13.51
CA GLY A 17 7.49 0.48 14.28
C GLY A 17 7.29 1.83 13.57
N VAL A 18 6.65 1.86 12.39
CA VAL A 18 6.36 3.09 11.66
C VAL A 18 5.16 3.80 12.28
N ARG A 19 5.26 5.11 12.50
CA ARG A 19 4.16 5.90 13.05
C ARG A 19 3.10 6.15 11.96
N ILE A 20 2.02 5.39 12.00
CA ILE A 20 0.90 5.50 11.05
C ILE A 20 -0.21 6.35 11.68
N PRO A 21 -0.76 7.34 10.96
CA PRO A 21 -1.93 8.10 11.40
C PRO A 21 -3.14 7.20 11.68
N ARG A 22 -3.87 7.46 12.77
CA ARG A 22 -5.03 6.66 13.20
C ARG A 22 -6.18 6.65 12.18
N ASP A 23 -6.33 7.72 11.41
CA ASP A 23 -7.30 7.86 10.34
C ASP A 23 -6.95 7.03 9.10
N LEU A 24 -5.66 6.77 8.85
CA LEU A 24 -5.21 5.97 7.71
C LEU A 24 -5.03 4.48 8.05
N ALA A 25 -4.67 4.17 9.30
CA ALA A 25 -4.36 2.81 9.74
C ALA A 25 -5.44 1.75 9.40
N PRO A 26 -6.76 2.03 9.49
CA PRO A 26 -7.78 1.05 9.12
C PRO A 26 -7.83 0.72 7.61
N HIS A 27 -7.48 1.69 6.76
CA HIS A 27 -7.58 1.58 5.31
C HIS A 27 -6.28 1.11 4.66
N LEU A 28 -5.14 1.34 5.32
CA LEU A 28 -3.81 1.05 4.77
C LEU A 28 -3.61 -0.42 4.36
N PRO A 29 -4.09 -1.43 5.11
CA PRO A 29 -4.00 -2.83 4.67
C PRO A 29 -4.69 -3.11 3.33
N ASP A 30 -5.85 -2.50 3.07
CA ASP A 30 -6.55 -2.65 1.79
C ASP A 30 -5.78 -1.96 0.65
N VAL A 31 -5.17 -0.81 0.91
CA VAL A 31 -4.34 -0.10 -0.07
C VAL A 31 -3.10 -0.91 -0.43
N LEU A 32 -2.44 -1.50 0.56
CA LEU A 32 -1.28 -2.38 0.34
C LEU A 32 -1.67 -3.65 -0.42
N TRP A 33 -2.85 -4.21 -0.13
CA TRP A 33 -3.38 -5.32 -0.89
C TRP A 33 -3.64 -4.94 -2.35
N PHE A 34 -4.22 -3.76 -2.61
CA PHE A 34 -4.42 -3.25 -3.97
C PHE A 34 -3.08 -3.04 -4.70
N PHE A 35 -2.09 -2.45 -4.02
CA PHE A 35 -0.73 -2.32 -4.52
C PHE A 35 -0.12 -3.67 -4.90
N GLN A 36 -0.27 -4.69 -4.04
CA GLN A 36 0.16 -6.05 -4.34
C GLN A 36 -0.55 -6.61 -5.58
N MET A 37 -1.86 -6.39 -5.74
CA MET A 37 -2.58 -6.84 -6.93
C MET A 37 -2.08 -6.16 -8.21
N GLY A 38 -1.76 -4.87 -8.15
CA GLY A 38 -1.14 -4.15 -9.27
C GLY A 38 0.23 -4.72 -9.66
N LEU A 39 1.04 -5.11 -8.67
CA LEU A 39 2.32 -5.78 -8.91
C LEU A 39 2.12 -7.18 -9.51
N ILE A 40 1.14 -7.95 -9.04
CA ILE A 40 0.81 -9.26 -9.60
C ILE A 40 0.34 -9.10 -11.05
N LEU A 41 -0.50 -8.10 -11.35
CA LEU A 41 -0.93 -7.83 -12.72
C LEU A 41 0.27 -7.51 -13.63
N PHE A 42 1.18 -6.65 -13.16
CA PHE A 42 2.41 -6.36 -13.91
C PHE A 42 3.27 -7.62 -14.11
N TRP A 43 3.41 -8.42 -13.06
CA TRP A 43 4.15 -9.68 -13.11
C TRP A 43 3.58 -10.66 -14.12
N VAL A 44 2.26 -10.77 -14.23
CA VAL A 44 1.59 -11.64 -15.21
C VAL A 44 1.90 -11.23 -16.66
N ILE A 45 2.03 -9.93 -16.93
CA ILE A 45 2.27 -9.38 -18.27
C ILE A 45 3.79 -9.26 -18.57
N ASP A 46 4.66 -9.45 -17.58
CA ASP A 46 6.10 -9.28 -17.73
C ASP A 46 6.76 -10.47 -18.46
N GLU A 47 7.00 -10.30 -19.76
CA GLU A 47 7.68 -11.27 -20.63
C GLU A 47 9.22 -11.25 -20.51
N SER A 48 9.80 -10.41 -19.63
CA SER A 48 11.26 -10.35 -19.48
C SER A 48 11.84 -11.63 -18.87
N PRO A 49 13.10 -11.99 -19.20
CA PRO A 49 13.74 -13.20 -18.65
C PRO A 49 13.70 -13.18 -17.12
N GLN A 50 13.14 -14.24 -16.53
CA GLN A 50 12.95 -14.37 -15.08
C GLN A 50 12.23 -13.17 -14.43
N GLN A 51 11.39 -12.46 -15.19
CA GLN A 51 10.58 -11.34 -14.72
C GLN A 51 11.45 -10.23 -14.11
N ALA A 52 12.60 -9.97 -14.74
CA ALA A 52 13.59 -8.99 -14.29
C ALA A 52 13.00 -7.57 -14.16
N ARG A 53 12.03 -7.19 -15.00
CA ARG A 53 11.35 -5.88 -14.89
C ARG A 53 10.49 -5.83 -13.63
N THR A 54 9.75 -6.89 -13.32
CA THR A 54 8.94 -6.98 -12.11
C THR A 54 9.79 -6.88 -10.85
N ARG A 55 10.94 -7.58 -10.79
CA ARG A 55 11.84 -7.53 -9.64
C ARG A 55 12.35 -6.10 -9.39
N ARG A 56 12.77 -5.40 -10.45
CA ARG A 56 13.19 -3.99 -10.35
C ARG A 56 12.04 -3.07 -9.95
N LEU A 57 10.85 -3.28 -10.52
CA LEU A 57 9.67 -2.49 -10.18
C LEU A 57 9.31 -2.66 -8.71
N LEU A 58 9.27 -3.90 -8.21
CA LEU A 58 9.00 -4.23 -6.81
C LEU A 58 9.96 -3.47 -5.89
N GLU A 59 11.27 -3.56 -6.13
CA GLU A 59 12.28 -2.89 -5.29
C GLU A 59 12.07 -1.37 -5.20
N ILE A 60 11.81 -0.71 -6.33
CA ILE A 60 11.60 0.74 -6.37
C ILE A 60 10.26 1.10 -5.74
N ALA A 61 9.19 0.38 -6.11
CA ALA A 61 7.84 0.67 -5.68
C ALA A 61 7.67 0.49 -4.16
N THR A 62 8.27 -0.55 -3.56
CA THR A 62 8.26 -0.73 -2.10
C THR A 62 8.92 0.44 -1.38
N LYS A 63 10.05 0.96 -1.87
CA LYS A 63 10.72 2.14 -1.29
C LYS A 63 9.83 3.38 -1.35
N ILE A 64 9.14 3.57 -2.48
CA ILE A 64 8.18 4.68 -2.66
C ILE A 64 7.04 4.55 -1.64
N VAL A 65 6.41 3.37 -1.54
CA VAL A 65 5.30 3.12 -0.62
C VAL A 65 5.70 3.38 0.83
N VAL A 66 6.85 2.86 1.28
CA VAL A 66 7.35 3.11 2.64
C VAL A 66 7.57 4.61 2.89
N THR A 67 8.13 5.32 1.90
CA THR A 67 8.35 6.77 1.99
C THR A 67 7.03 7.53 2.11
N LEU A 68 6.03 7.19 1.29
CA LEU A 68 4.69 7.79 1.34
C LEU A 68 4.00 7.53 2.69
N ILE A 69 4.11 6.32 3.24
CA ILE A 69 3.57 6.01 4.57
C ILE A 69 4.24 6.90 5.63
N ARG A 70 5.57 7.05 5.62
CA ARG A 70 6.28 7.93 6.54
C ARG A 70 5.85 9.38 6.40
N LEU A 71 5.74 9.89 5.17
CA LEU A 71 5.29 11.25 4.89
C LEU A 71 3.85 11.48 5.37
N SER A 72 2.96 10.49 5.23
CA SER A 72 1.57 10.58 5.70
C SER A 72 1.45 10.85 7.20
N GLY A 73 2.47 10.45 7.98
CA GLY A 73 2.61 10.71 9.41
C GLY A 73 2.83 12.18 9.78
N LEU A 74 3.25 13.01 8.83
CA LEU A 74 3.51 14.43 9.08
C LEU A 74 2.19 15.21 9.31
N PRO A 75 2.15 16.14 10.29
CA PRO A 75 0.97 16.95 10.56
C PRO A 75 0.47 17.74 9.34
N LEU A 76 1.39 18.20 8.48
CA LEU A 76 1.08 18.96 7.26
C LEU A 76 0.28 18.14 6.23
N MET A 77 0.36 16.81 6.27
CA MET A 77 -0.32 15.93 5.31
C MET A 77 -1.78 15.65 5.67
N ARG A 78 -2.30 16.21 6.77
CA ARG A 78 -3.69 16.02 7.22
C ARG A 78 -4.76 16.24 6.13
N PRO A 79 -4.80 17.37 5.38
CA PRO A 79 -5.83 17.60 4.38
C PRO A 79 -5.74 16.59 3.23
N LEU A 80 -4.54 16.32 2.72
CA LEU A 80 -4.32 15.34 1.66
C LEU A 80 -4.75 13.93 2.09
N ARG A 81 -4.38 13.53 3.32
CA ARG A 81 -4.73 12.22 3.87
C ARG A 81 -6.24 12.02 3.98
N ARG A 82 -7.00 13.05 4.37
CA ARG A 82 -8.47 12.99 4.39
C ARG A 82 -9.05 12.78 3.00
N SER A 83 -8.53 13.48 2.00
CA SER A 83 -8.98 13.30 0.61
C SER A 83 -8.70 11.89 0.11
N VAL A 84 -7.51 11.34 0.42
CA VAL A 84 -7.15 9.96 0.05
C VAL A 84 -8.05 8.95 0.76
N VAL A 85 -8.30 9.10 2.06
CA VAL A 85 -9.20 8.20 2.81
C VAL A 85 -10.61 8.24 2.20
N ARG A 86 -11.14 9.43 1.90
CA ARG A 86 -12.44 9.58 1.24
C ARG A 86 -12.47 8.88 -0.12
N SER A 87 -11.42 9.01 -0.94
CA SER A 87 -11.35 8.30 -2.22
C SER A 87 -11.35 6.78 -2.03
N ILE A 88 -10.73 6.27 -0.96
CA ILE A 88 -10.72 4.84 -0.64
C ILE A 88 -12.11 4.37 -0.19
N GLU A 89 -12.82 5.15 0.62
CA GLU A 89 -14.20 4.85 1.04
C GLU A 89 -15.12 4.75 -0.18
N ILE A 90 -15.07 5.75 -1.07
CA ILE A 90 -15.83 5.74 -2.33
C ILE A 90 -15.50 4.49 -3.16
N ALA A 91 -14.22 4.13 -3.29
CA ALA A 91 -13.81 2.95 -4.05
C ALA A 91 -14.25 1.61 -3.41
N LYS A 92 -14.48 1.60 -2.09
CA LYS A 92 -15.02 0.45 -1.36
C LYS A 92 -16.54 0.32 -1.46
N GLY A 93 -17.22 1.38 -1.92
CA GLY A 93 -18.68 1.44 -1.99
C GLY A 93 -19.34 1.86 -0.68
N ASP A 94 -18.59 2.54 0.20
CA ASP A 94 -19.09 3.19 1.42
C ASP A 94 -19.54 4.64 1.14
#